data_AF-A0A344TNZ3-F1
#
_entry.id   AF-A0A344TNZ3-F1
#
_cell.length_a   1.000
_cell.length_b   1.000
_cell.length_c   1.000
_cell.angle_alpha   90.00
_cell.angle_beta   90.00
_cell.angle_gamma   90.00
#
_symmetry.space_group_name_H-M   'P 1'
#
loop_
_entity.id
_entity.type
_entity.pdbx_description
1 polymer ?
#
loop_
_entity_poly.entity_id
_entity_poly.type
_entity_poly.pdbx_seq_one_letter_code
_entity_poly.pdbx_strand_id
1 'polypeptide(L)'
;MGLLSCEKNNRGQFEKDVQLMANLECEARQLKEERFNAANEIRFMEDSLAKHHLPLSPAQSQHIDSVKTVYTLRTGQLAEKITKTMDSLFAVSYKTTEQRQAFDAAIETKLLEVCK
;
A
#
# COMPACT_ATOMS: atom_id res chain seq x y z
N MET A 1 -14.81 15.09 41.00
CA MET A 1 -15.15 14.43 39.72
C MET A 1 -14.19 14.96 38.66
N GLY A 2 -13.51 14.07 37.95
CA GLY A 2 -12.71 14.44 36.77
C GLY A 2 -11.25 14.06 36.89
N LEU A 3 -10.91 12.78 36.62
CA LEU A 3 -9.53 12.33 36.35
C LEU A 3 -9.47 10.94 35.64
N LEU A 4 -10.55 10.50 34.98
CA LEU A 4 -10.65 9.12 34.43
C LEU A 4 -10.83 9.03 32.90
N SER A 5 -10.65 10.12 32.16
CA SER A 5 -10.95 10.16 30.72
C SER A 5 -9.76 10.35 29.78
N CYS A 6 -8.52 10.49 30.27
CA CYS A 6 -7.35 10.65 29.39
C CYS A 6 -6.71 9.31 28.94
N GLU A 7 -6.76 8.25 29.75
CA GLU A 7 -6.07 7.00 29.40
C GLU A 7 -6.82 6.12 28.40
N LYS A 8 -8.15 6.11 28.43
CA LYS A 8 -8.97 5.31 27.48
C LYS A 8 -8.94 5.88 26.05
N ASN A 9 -8.75 7.18 25.89
CA ASN A 9 -8.72 7.82 24.57
C ASN A 9 -7.43 7.49 23.81
N ASN A 10 -6.29 7.41 24.51
CA ASN A 10 -5.00 7.13 23.88
C ASN A 10 -4.91 5.69 23.34
N ARG A 11 -5.45 4.70 24.06
CA ARG A 11 -5.40 3.29 23.61
C ARG A 11 -6.31 3.04 22.41
N GLY A 12 -7.52 3.63 22.41
CA GLY A 12 -8.44 3.53 21.29
C GLY A 12 -7.96 4.28 20.04
N GLN A 13 -7.23 5.39 20.19
CA GLN A 13 -6.62 6.08 19.06
C GLN A 13 -5.45 5.29 18.49
N PHE A 14 -4.59 4.73 19.35
CA PHE A 14 -3.47 3.89 18.93
C PHE A 14 -3.92 2.72 18.06
N GLU A 15 -4.93 1.96 18.51
CA GLU A 15 -5.45 0.82 17.75
C GLU A 15 -6.02 1.25 16.38
N LYS A 16 -6.67 2.41 16.30
CA LYS A 16 -7.18 2.96 15.03
C LYS A 16 -6.05 3.35 14.08
N ASP A 17 -5.02 4.01 14.60
CA ASP A 17 -3.86 4.43 13.80
C ASP A 17 -3.12 3.21 13.26
N VAL A 18 -2.92 2.18 14.10
CA VAL A 18 -2.30 0.90 13.71
C VAL A 18 -3.14 0.21 12.63
N GLN A 19 -4.45 0.12 12.83
CA GLN A 19 -5.37 -0.46 11.85
C GLN A 19 -5.34 0.28 10.51
N LEU A 20 -5.31 1.62 10.54
CA LEU A 20 -5.23 2.44 9.34
C LEU A 20 -3.94 2.17 8.57
N MET A 21 -2.79 2.21 9.23
CA MET A 21 -1.50 1.98 8.59
C MET A 21 -1.37 0.55 8.07
N ALA A 22 -1.81 -0.46 8.84
CA ALA A 22 -1.82 -1.85 8.39
C ALA A 22 -2.71 -2.07 7.15
N ASN A 23 -3.85 -1.39 7.05
CA ASN A 23 -4.71 -1.46 5.86
C ASN A 23 -4.03 -0.84 4.63
N LEU A 24 -3.36 0.30 4.80
CA LEU A 24 -2.65 0.96 3.69
C LEU A 24 -1.46 0.13 3.21
N GLU A 25 -0.71 -0.49 4.13
CA GLU A 25 0.36 -1.41 3.77
C GLU A 25 -0.16 -2.67 3.07
N CYS A 26 -1.32 -3.18 3.49
CA CYS A 26 -1.94 -4.30 2.80
C CYS A 26 -2.37 -3.93 1.37
N GLU A 27 -2.98 -2.75 1.18
CA GLU A 27 -3.30 -2.23 -0.15
C GLU A 27 -2.03 -2.14 -1.02
N ALA A 28 -0.89 -1.77 -0.44
CA ALA A 28 0.38 -1.70 -1.16
C ALA A 28 0.91 -3.08 -1.56
N ARG A 29 0.72 -4.10 -0.70
CA ARG A 29 1.07 -5.50 -1.02
C ARG A 29 0.19 -6.05 -2.14
N GLN A 30 -1.13 -5.85 -2.06
CA GLN A 30 -2.07 -6.27 -3.09
C GLN A 30 -1.77 -5.59 -4.43
N LEU A 31 -1.52 -4.28 -4.42
CA LEU A 31 -1.16 -3.53 -5.62
C LEU A 31 0.15 -4.04 -6.26
N LYS A 32 1.12 -4.46 -5.45
CA LYS A 32 2.36 -5.08 -5.93
C LYS A 32 2.08 -6.42 -6.64
N GLU A 33 1.22 -7.25 -6.08
CA GLU A 33 0.82 -8.52 -6.69
C GLU A 33 0.03 -8.32 -7.99
N GLU A 34 -0.94 -7.41 -7.99
CA GLU A 34 -1.69 -7.02 -9.20
C GLU A 34 -0.74 -6.58 -10.32
N ARG A 35 0.23 -5.71 -10.00
CA ARG A 35 1.25 -5.25 -10.96
C ARG A 35 2.11 -6.39 -11.50
N PHE A 36 2.50 -7.32 -10.62
CA PHE A 36 3.29 -8.47 -11.02
C PHE A 36 2.51 -9.40 -11.96
N ASN A 37 1.24 -9.66 -11.66
CA ASN A 37 0.36 -10.47 -12.50
C ASN A 37 0.15 -9.82 -13.87
N ALA A 38 -0.17 -8.52 -13.91
CA ALA A 38 -0.32 -7.78 -15.15
C ALA A 38 0.97 -7.78 -15.99
N ALA A 39 2.14 -7.59 -15.36
CA ALA A 39 3.43 -7.65 -16.05
C ALA A 39 3.69 -9.05 -16.64
N ASN A 40 3.32 -10.12 -15.93
CA ASN A 40 3.44 -11.47 -16.45
C ASN A 40 2.50 -11.73 -17.62
N GLU A 41 1.24 -11.31 -17.54
CA GLU A 41 0.28 -11.45 -18.65
C GLU A 41 0.78 -10.74 -19.91
N ILE A 42 1.28 -9.51 -19.77
CA ILE A 42 1.87 -8.75 -20.88
C ILE A 42 3.06 -9.50 -21.46
N ARG A 43 3.98 -9.98 -20.61
CA ARG A 43 5.15 -10.74 -21.05
C ARG A 43 4.75 -12.02 -21.78
N PHE A 44 3.77 -12.78 -21.27
CA PHE A 44 3.31 -14.00 -21.93
C PHE A 44 2.69 -13.73 -23.31
N MET A 45 1.92 -12.64 -23.44
CA MET A 45 1.41 -12.18 -24.73
C MET A 45 2.55 -11.80 -25.69
N GLU A 46 3.52 -10.99 -25.23
CA GLU A 46 4.68 -10.58 -26.04
C GLU A 46 5.54 -11.77 -26.48
N ASP A 47 5.82 -12.71 -25.57
CA ASP A 47 6.55 -13.95 -25.85
C ASP A 47 5.82 -14.81 -26.91
N SER A 48 4.48 -14.87 -26.86
CA SER A 48 3.67 -15.58 -27.84
C SER A 48 3.76 -14.94 -29.22
N LEU A 49 3.61 -13.62 -29.31
CA LEU A 49 3.74 -12.88 -30.56
C LEU A 49 5.14 -13.01 -31.16
N ALA A 50 6.19 -12.91 -30.34
CA ALA A 50 7.57 -13.06 -30.76
C ALA A 50 7.85 -14.45 -31.38
N LYS A 51 7.31 -15.53 -30.78
CA LYS A 51 7.42 -16.90 -31.35
C LYS A 51 6.85 -16.99 -32.77
N HIS A 52 5.83 -16.21 -33.09
CA HIS A 52 5.20 -16.17 -34.41
C HIS A 52 5.69 -15.00 -35.29
N HIS A 53 6.69 -14.24 -34.84
CA HIS A 53 7.25 -13.06 -35.53
C HIS A 53 6.19 -12.01 -35.84
N LEU A 54 5.18 -11.91 -34.97
CA LEU A 54 4.11 -10.93 -35.06
C LEU A 54 4.45 -9.73 -34.18
N PRO A 55 4.24 -8.49 -34.65
CA PRO A 55 4.33 -7.32 -33.80
C PRO A 55 3.07 -7.19 -32.93
N LEU A 56 3.14 -6.36 -31.88
CA LEU A 56 1.96 -5.88 -31.19
C LEU A 56 1.10 -5.05 -32.17
N SER A 57 -0.21 -5.29 -32.14
CA SER A 57 -1.14 -4.38 -32.80
C SER A 57 -1.19 -3.03 -32.07
N PRO A 58 -1.57 -1.93 -32.75
CA PRO A 58 -1.72 -0.63 -32.10
C PRO A 58 -2.66 -0.66 -30.88
N ALA A 59 -3.75 -1.44 -30.96
CA ALA A 59 -4.70 -1.60 -29.87
C ALA A 59 -4.08 -2.32 -28.65
N GLN A 60 -3.27 -3.36 -28.87
CA GLN A 60 -2.56 -4.05 -27.80
C GLN A 60 -1.49 -3.16 -27.15
N SER A 61 -0.73 -2.41 -27.96
CA SER A 61 0.25 -1.44 -27.43
C SER A 61 -0.42 -0.38 -26.55
N GLN A 62 -1.52 0.21 -27.03
CA GLN A 62 -2.26 1.21 -26.27
C GLN A 62 -2.85 0.64 -24.98
N HIS A 63 -3.32 -0.60 -25.00
CA HIS A 63 -3.78 -1.29 -23.80
C HIS A 63 -2.65 -1.47 -22.77
N ILE A 64 -1.48 -1.94 -23.20
CA ILE A 64 -0.30 -2.09 -22.34
C ILE A 64 0.10 -0.74 -21.71
N ASP A 65 0.15 0.33 -22.51
CA ASP A 65 0.51 1.67 -22.02
C ASP A 65 -0.51 2.21 -21.02
N SER A 66 -1.80 1.95 -21.26
CA SER A 66 -2.88 2.29 -20.33
C SER A 66 -2.71 1.55 -19.00
N VAL A 67 -2.47 0.24 -19.03
CA VAL A 67 -2.25 -0.59 -17.84
C VAL A 67 -1.04 -0.08 -17.05
N LYS A 68 0.08 0.20 -17.71
CA LYS A 68 1.30 0.78 -17.08
C LYS A 68 1.00 2.13 -16.42
N THR A 69 0.24 2.98 -17.08
CA THR A 69 -0.13 4.31 -16.57
C THR A 69 -1.01 4.20 -15.32
N VAL A 70 -2.04 3.35 -15.36
CA VAL A 70 -2.95 3.12 -14.23
C VAL A 70 -2.18 2.64 -13.00
N TYR A 71 -1.31 1.64 -13.16
CA TYR A 71 -0.54 1.12 -12.03
C TYR A 71 0.51 2.09 -11.50
N THR A 72 1.13 2.89 -12.37
CA THR A 72 2.02 3.98 -11.95
C THR A 72 1.28 4.99 -11.10
N LEU A 73 0.10 5.44 -11.56
CA LEU A 73 -0.71 6.42 -10.84
C LEU A 73 -1.17 5.88 -9.48
N ARG A 74 -1.76 4.67 -9.45
CA ARG A 74 -2.22 4.03 -8.20
C ARG A 74 -1.09 3.85 -7.20
N THR A 75 0.09 3.44 -7.67
CA THR A 75 1.27 3.27 -6.80
C THR A 75 1.72 4.61 -6.21
N GLY A 76 1.79 5.65 -7.03
CA GLY A 76 2.17 6.99 -6.58
C GLY A 76 1.19 7.56 -5.55
N GLN A 77 -0.11 7.46 -5.82
CA GLN A 77 -1.17 7.93 -4.93
C GLN A 77 -1.14 7.20 -3.58
N LEU A 78 -0.96 5.87 -3.59
CA LEU A 78 -0.89 5.09 -2.36
C LEU A 78 0.37 5.39 -1.56
N ALA A 79 1.53 5.50 -2.21
CA ALA A 79 2.78 5.88 -1.55
C ALA A 79 2.69 7.27 -0.91
N GLU A 80 2.08 8.24 -1.60
CA GLU A 80 1.82 9.58 -1.07
C GLU A 80 0.89 9.52 0.15
N LYS A 81 -0.18 8.73 0.08
CA LYS A 81 -1.13 8.56 1.19
C LYS A 81 -0.46 7.94 2.42
N ILE A 82 0.33 6.88 2.24
CA ILE A 82 1.08 6.24 3.34
C ILE A 82 2.04 7.25 3.97
N THR A 83 2.84 7.93 3.15
CA THR A 83 3.85 8.90 3.62
C THR A 83 3.19 10.02 4.41
N LYS A 84 2.16 10.67 3.85
CA LYS A 84 1.45 11.76 4.53
C LYS A 84 0.78 11.31 5.83
N THR A 85 0.23 10.11 5.86
CA THR A 85 -0.39 9.55 7.07
C THR A 85 0.67 9.33 8.14
N MET A 86 1.78 8.69 7.79
CA MET A 86 2.88 8.42 8.71
C MET A 86 3.52 9.70 9.25
N ASP A 87 3.82 10.67 8.38
CA ASP A 87 4.35 11.98 8.77
C ASP A 87 3.41 12.71 9.73
N SER A 88 2.10 12.70 9.45
CA SER A 88 1.09 13.31 10.32
C SER A 88 1.05 12.64 11.70
N LEU A 89 1.06 11.30 11.73
CA LEU A 89 1.04 10.54 12.98
C LEU A 89 2.31 10.79 13.82
N PHE A 90 3.47 10.89 13.17
CA PHE A 90 4.75 11.13 13.85
C PHE A 90 4.92 12.58 14.31
N ALA A 91 4.29 13.54 13.63
CA ALA A 91 4.26 14.93 14.04
C ALA A 91 3.33 15.17 15.25
N VAL A 92 2.20 14.47 15.31
CA VAL A 92 1.14 14.73 16.30
C VAL A 92 1.23 13.79 17.50
N SER A 93 1.36 12.48 17.26
CA SER A 93 1.10 11.43 18.27
C SER A 93 2.35 10.65 18.68
N TYR A 94 3.21 10.26 17.73
CA TYR A 94 4.35 9.36 17.96
C TYR A 94 5.69 10.10 17.76
N LYS A 95 6.05 10.93 18.74
CA LYS A 95 7.15 11.88 18.62
C LYS A 95 8.51 11.29 18.93
N THR A 96 8.57 10.30 19.84
CA THR A 96 9.83 9.68 20.25
C THR A 96 10.14 8.43 19.42
N THR A 97 11.41 8.06 19.36
CA THR A 97 11.86 6.86 18.65
C THR A 97 11.19 5.60 19.19
N GLU A 98 11.04 5.49 20.52
CA GLU A 98 10.43 4.32 21.17
C GLU A 98 8.94 4.19 20.82
N GLN A 99 8.22 5.32 20.75
CA GLN A 99 6.82 5.32 20.34
C GLN A 99 6.65 4.88 18.88
N ARG A 100 7.55 5.33 18.00
CA ARG A 100 7.54 4.93 16.59
C ARG A 100 7.85 3.45 16.43
N GLN A 101 8.88 2.94 17.10
CA GLN A 101 9.21 1.52 17.09
C GLN A 101 8.07 0.64 17.61
N ALA A 102 7.40 1.06 18.70
CA ALA A 102 6.23 0.36 19.23
C ALA A 102 5.05 0.38 18.25
N PHE A 103 4.86 1.50 17.55
CA PHE A 103 3.84 1.66 16.52
C PHE A 103 4.12 0.78 15.30
N ASP A 104 5.36 0.80 14.79
CA ASP A 104 5.81 -0.01 13.65
C ASP A 104 5.63 -1.52 13.95
N ALA A 105 6.06 -1.98 15.13
CA ALA A 105 5.88 -3.38 15.53
C ALA A 105 4.39 -3.77 15.66
N ALA A 106 3.55 -2.84 16.12
CA ALA A 106 2.10 -3.06 16.19
C ALA A 106 1.47 -3.13 14.79
N ILE A 107 1.92 -2.30 13.84
CA ILE A 107 1.51 -2.37 12.43
C ILE A 107 1.90 -3.72 11.85
N GLU A 108 3.13 -4.17 12.01
CA GLU A 108 3.60 -5.47 11.49
C GLU A 108 2.74 -6.63 11.99
N THR A 109 2.42 -6.63 13.29
CA THR A 109 1.54 -7.63 13.89
C THR A 109 0.15 -7.56 13.27
N LYS A 110 -0.41 -6.35 13.16
CA LYS A 110 -1.76 -6.16 12.64
C LYS A 110 -1.86 -6.49 11.15
N LEU A 111 -0.79 -6.27 10.40
CA LEU A 111 -0.68 -6.54 8.98
C LEU A 111 -0.88 -8.03 8.66
N LEU A 112 -0.39 -8.92 9.54
CA LEU A 112 -0.60 -10.37 9.43
C LEU A 112 -2.08 -10.77 9.62
N GLU A 113 -2.87 -9.95 10.31
CA GLU A 113 -4.30 -10.20 10.51
C GLU A 113 -5.13 -9.72 9.32
N VAL A 114 -4.80 -8.53 8.79
CA VAL A 114 -5.60 -7.85 7.77
C VAL A 114 -5.22 -8.23 6.34
N CYS A 115 -3.98 -8.69 6.13
CA CYS A 115 -3.43 -9.02 4.83
C CYS A 115 -3.20 -10.52 4.67
N LYS A 116 -4.30 -11.28 4.74
CA LYS A 116 -4.34 -12.72 4.47
C LYS A 116 -4.80 -13.01 3.05
#